data_AF-A0A1B6CXQ1-F1
#
_entry.id   AF-A0A1B6CXQ1-F1
#
_cell.length_a   1.000
_cell.length_b   1.000
_cell.length_c   1.000
_cell.angle_alpha   90.00
_cell.angle_beta   90.00
_cell.angle_gamma   90.00
#
_symmetry.space_group_name_H-M   'P 1'
#
loop_
_entity.id
_entity.type
_entity.pdbx_description
1 polymer ?
#
loop_
_entity_poly.entity_id
_entity_poly.type
_entity_poly.pdbx_seq_one_letter_code
_entity_poly.pdbx_strand_id
1 'polypeptide(L)'
;MKSKEGLCSKEYNYTLSCDYKYVIWRIKEKQGNLIEKTSYSAIFVAKPYTAAVDVTERRNLVYNFRSLLARNTKGHLISGIYFPLLNDGENYFTIFYLDNGIK
;
A
#
# COMPACT_ATOMS: atom_id res chain seq x y z
N MET A 1 15.25 -6.77 12.20
CA MET A 1 15.47 -8.00 11.41
C MET A 1 15.99 -7.60 10.04
N LYS A 2 16.98 -8.31 9.48
CA LYS A 2 17.55 -7.97 8.16
C LYS A 2 17.42 -9.17 7.21
N SER A 3 17.02 -8.91 5.98
CA SER A 3 17.01 -9.89 4.89
C SER A 3 17.82 -9.36 3.71
N LYS A 4 18.56 -10.25 3.05
CA LYS A 4 19.32 -9.94 1.84
C LYS A 4 19.00 -10.98 0.77
N GLU A 5 18.54 -10.52 -0.38
CA GLU A 5 18.28 -11.33 -1.58
C GLU A 5 18.94 -10.67 -2.79
N GLY A 6 20.03 -11.25 -3.28
CA GLY A 6 20.82 -10.68 -4.35
C GLY A 6 21.33 -9.27 -4.02
N LEU A 7 21.05 -8.30 -4.88
CA LEU A 7 21.39 -6.88 -4.68
C LEU A 7 20.40 -6.14 -3.78
N CYS A 8 19.30 -6.78 -3.35
CA CYS A 8 18.30 -6.18 -2.50
C CYS A 8 18.57 -6.50 -1.02
N SER A 9 18.63 -5.46 -0.19
CA SER A 9 18.72 -5.56 1.27
C SER A 9 17.52 -4.89 1.90
N LYS A 10 16.81 -5.61 2.78
CA LYS A 10 15.67 -5.11 3.55
C LYS A 10 16.00 -5.12 5.04
N GLU A 11 15.78 -3.99 5.71
CA GLU A 11 15.82 -3.87 7.15
C GLU A 11 14.41 -3.59 7.68
N TYR A 12 13.95 -4.48 8.55
CA TYR A 12 12.65 -4.43 9.20
C TYR A 12 12.81 -3.97 10.64
N ASN A 13 12.03 -2.97 11.02
CA ASN A 13 11.96 -2.43 12.37
C ASN A 13 10.48 -2.31 12.79
N TYR A 14 10.18 -2.71 14.02
CA TYR A 14 8.84 -2.64 14.60
C TYR A 14 8.90 -1.79 15.85
N THR A 15 8.02 -0.80 15.96
CA THR A 15 7.88 0.05 17.14
C THR A 15 6.40 0.18 17.51
N LEU A 16 6.10 0.45 18.78
CA LEU A 16 4.75 0.79 19.20
C LEU A 16 4.51 2.29 18.94
N SER A 17 3.29 2.66 18.56
CA SER A 17 2.85 4.05 18.55
C SER A 17 2.80 4.62 19.97
N CYS A 18 2.84 5.95 20.10
CA CYS A 18 2.78 6.63 21.40
C CYS A 18 1.54 6.29 22.22
N ASP A 19 0.41 5.97 21.57
CA ASP A 19 -0.83 5.57 22.22
C ASP A 19 -0.95 4.04 22.41
N TYR A 20 0.08 3.27 22.05
CA TYR A 20 0.15 1.80 22.09
C TYR A 20 -0.93 1.08 21.28
N LYS A 21 -1.67 1.80 20.43
CA LYS A 21 -2.76 1.21 19.64
C LYS A 21 -2.30 0.63 18.32
N TYR A 22 -1.10 0.99 17.88
CA TYR A 22 -0.55 0.56 16.61
C TYR A 22 0.86 -0.01 16.78
N VAL A 23 1.15 -1.05 16.01
CA VAL A 23 2.51 -1.45 15.67
C VAL A 23 2.89 -0.74 14.39
N ILE A 24 3.92 0.10 14.46
CA ILE A 24 4.54 0.75 13.31
C ILE A 24 5.59 -0.20 12.76
N TRP A 25 5.36 -0.68 11.55
CA TRP A 25 6.30 -1.49 10.79
C TRP A 25 7.02 -0.62 9.76
N ARG A 26 8.33 -0.45 9.97
CA ARG A 26 9.22 0.27 9.07
C ARG A 26 10.05 -0.71 8.25
N ILE A 27 10.10 -0.49 6.94
CA ILE A 27 10.93 -1.24 6.00
C ILE A 27 11.88 -0.26 5.33
N LYS A 28 13.18 -0.47 5.51
CA LYS A 28 14.21 0.19 4.69
C LYS A 28 14.67 -0.78 3.64
N GLU A 29 14.55 -0.41 2.37
CA GLU A 29 14.95 -1.23 1.22
C GLU A 29 16.04 -0.51 0.43
N LYS A 30 17.14 -1.23 0.19
CA LYS A 30 18.24 -0.78 -0.66
C LYS A 30 18.44 -1.80 -1.78
N GLN A 31 18.29 -1.37 -3.02
CA GLN A 31 18.47 -2.22 -4.20
C GLN A 31 19.71 -1.78 -4.99
N GLY A 32 20.84 -2.45 -4.78
CA GLY A 32 22.10 -2.11 -5.44
C GLY A 32 22.53 -0.66 -5.20
N ASN A 33 22.65 0.11 -6.28
CA ASN A 33 23.03 1.53 -6.27
C ASN A 33 21.83 2.49 -6.30
N LEU A 34 20.59 1.99 -6.23
CA LEU A 34 19.40 2.85 -6.15
C LEU A 34 19.30 3.52 -4.78
N ILE A 35 18.57 4.64 -4.75
CA ILE A 35 18.25 5.40 -3.54
C ILE A 35 17.52 4.48 -2.54
N GLU A 36 17.94 4.54 -1.28
CA GLU A 36 17.31 3.81 -0.19
C GLU A 36 15.86 4.28 0.00
N LYS A 37 14.91 3.35 -0.12
CA LYS A 37 13.49 3.64 0.08
C LYS A 37 13.09 3.24 1.50
N THR A 38 12.41 4.13 2.21
CA THR A 38 11.78 3.80 3.49
C THR A 38 10.27 3.80 3.35
N SER A 39 9.66 2.67 3.72
CA SER A 39 8.20 2.51 3.78
C SER A 39 7.74 2.31 5.23
N TYR A 40 6.55 2.82 5.54
CA TYR A 40 5.93 2.69 6.86
C TYR A 40 4.54 2.07 6.72
N SER A 41 4.17 1.25 7.68
CA SER A 41 2.83 0.66 7.80
C SER A 41 2.40 0.68 9.26
N ALA A 42 1.17 1.12 9.52
CA ALA A 42 0.59 1.13 10.86
C ALA A 42 -0.43 0.00 10.99
N ILE A 43 -0.22 -0.89 11.96
CA ILE A 43 -1.06 -2.06 12.20
C ILE A 43 -1.79 -1.86 13.51
N PHE A 44 -3.11 -1.73 13.47
CA PHE A 44 -3.91 -1.58 14.69
C PHE A 44 -3.91 -2.87 15.53
N VAL A 45 -3.61 -2.74 16.82
CA VAL A 45 -3.51 -3.85 17.81
C VAL A 45 -4.34 -3.63 19.08
N ALA A 46 -5.05 -2.51 19.21
CA ALA A 46 -5.77 -2.17 20.44
C ALA A 46 -7.10 -2.93 20.65
N LYS A 47 -7.46 -3.86 19.76
CA LYS A 47 -8.64 -4.72 19.91
C LYS A 47 -8.34 -6.14 19.44
N PRO A 48 -8.97 -7.16 20.06
CA PRO A 48 -8.92 -8.54 19.57
C PRO A 48 -9.38 -8.65 18.11
N TYR A 49 -8.79 -9.60 17.39
CA TYR A 49 -9.25 -9.99 16.07
C TYR A 49 -10.58 -10.75 16.19
N THR A 50 -11.67 -10.15 15.72
CA THR A 50 -13.02 -10.74 15.74
C THR A 50 -13.40 -11.31 14.38
N ALA A 51 -13.28 -10.51 13.32
CA ALA A 51 -13.57 -10.91 11.95
C ALA A 51 -12.63 -10.22 10.95
N ALA A 52 -12.54 -10.79 9.73
CA ALA A 52 -11.70 -10.23 8.67
C ALA A 52 -12.12 -8.80 8.29
N VAL A 53 -13.42 -8.49 8.32
CA VAL A 53 -13.99 -7.17 7.99
C VAL A 53 -13.49 -6.07 8.95
N ASP A 54 -13.44 -6.36 10.26
CA ASP A 54 -12.98 -5.43 11.30
C ASP A 54 -11.51 -5.02 11.15
N VAL A 55 -10.76 -5.83 10.41
CA VAL A 55 -9.31 -5.73 10.24
C VAL A 55 -8.97 -5.02 8.93
N THR A 56 -9.75 -5.23 7.87
CA THR A 56 -9.59 -4.54 6.59
C THR A 56 -9.84 -3.03 6.70
N GLU A 57 -10.80 -2.59 7.52
CA GLU A 57 -11.10 -1.16 7.67
C GLU A 57 -10.02 -0.42 8.48
N ARG A 58 -9.33 -1.11 9.41
CA ARG A 58 -8.33 -0.52 10.31
C ARG A 58 -6.89 -0.63 9.83
N ARG A 59 -6.61 -1.50 8.86
CA ARG A 59 -5.27 -1.68 8.24
C ARG A 59 -4.96 -0.66 7.14
N ASN A 60 -5.88 0.23 6.80
CA ASN A 60 -5.77 1.07 5.61
C ASN A 60 -5.69 2.58 5.91
N LEU A 61 -5.05 2.97 7.01
CA LEU A 61 -4.92 4.40 7.36
C LEU A 61 -3.95 5.16 6.43
N VAL A 62 -2.92 4.49 5.91
CA VAL A 62 -1.92 5.11 5.01
C VAL A 62 -1.85 4.28 3.73
N TYR A 63 -2.97 4.23 3.01
CA TYR A 63 -2.96 3.76 1.63
C TYR A 63 -2.81 4.97 0.73
N ASN A 64 -1.58 5.20 0.30
CA ASN A 64 -1.19 6.32 -0.53
C ASN A 64 -1.58 6.10 -2.00
N PHE A 65 -2.68 5.38 -2.23
CA PHE A 65 -3.19 5.06 -3.55
C PHE A 65 -4.70 4.90 -3.42
N ARG A 66 -5.47 5.61 -4.21
CA ARG A 66 -6.93 5.39 -4.29
C ARG A 66 -7.27 5.04 -5.72
N SER A 67 -8.28 4.19 -5.90
CA SER A 67 -8.75 3.86 -7.23
C SER A 67 -10.26 3.83 -7.29
N LEU A 68 -10.80 4.29 -8.41
CA LEU A 68 -12.18 4.08 -8.80
C LEU A 68 -12.16 3.18 -10.03
N LEU A 69 -12.75 2.00 -9.94
CA LEU A 69 -12.64 0.98 -10.98
C LEU A 69 -14.02 0.51 -11.41
N ALA A 70 -14.30 0.58 -12.71
CA ALA A 70 -15.46 -0.05 -13.31
C ALA A 70 -15.09 -1.45 -13.82
N ARG A 71 -15.96 -2.42 -13.55
CA ARG A 71 -15.79 -3.82 -13.97
C ARG A 71 -17.01 -4.30 -14.74
N ASN A 72 -16.81 -5.23 -15.66
CA ASN A 72 -17.90 -5.93 -16.34
C ASN A 72 -18.52 -7.02 -15.44
N THR A 73 -19.58 -7.67 -15.93
CA THR A 73 -20.26 -8.78 -15.25
C THR A 73 -19.37 -10.01 -15.00
N LYS A 74 -18.24 -10.11 -15.69
CA LYS A 74 -17.21 -11.16 -15.49
C LYS A 74 -16.09 -10.72 -14.52
N GLY A 75 -16.16 -9.52 -13.97
CA GLY A 75 -15.17 -8.95 -13.04
C GLY A 75 -13.93 -8.33 -13.72
N HIS A 76 -13.84 -8.32 -15.05
CA HIS A 76 -12.74 -7.68 -15.77
C HIS A 76 -12.87 -6.16 -15.74
N LEU A 77 -11.74 -5.45 -15.66
CA LEU A 77 -11.68 -3.99 -15.71
C LEU A 77 -12.15 -3.45 -17.08
N ILE A 78 -12.99 -2.43 -17.05
CA ILE A 78 -13.42 -1.69 -18.25
C ILE A 78 -12.81 -0.29 -18.24
N SER A 79 -12.81 0.37 -17.09
CA SER A 79 -12.26 1.71 -16.96
C SER A 79 -11.88 1.99 -15.52
N GLY A 80 -11.13 3.05 -15.31
CA GLY A 80 -10.85 3.50 -13.97
C GLY A 80 -9.98 4.72 -13.88
N ILE A 81 -9.82 5.15 -12.63
CA ILE A 81 -8.95 6.26 -12.24
C ILE A 81 -8.05 5.78 -11.10
N TYR A 82 -6.76 6.08 -11.22
CA TYR A 82 -5.75 5.85 -10.19
C TYR A 82 -5.28 7.18 -9.61
N PHE A 83 -5.30 7.28 -8.29
CA PHE A 83 -4.90 8.46 -7.52
C PHE A 83 -3.79 8.06 -6.53
N PRO A 84 -2.52 8.00 -6.97
CA PRO A 84 -1.41 7.92 -6.05
C PRO A 84 -1.34 9.20 -5.21
N LEU A 85 -1.32 9.07 -3.89
CA LEU A 85 -1.07 10.15 -2.94
C LEU A 85 0.44 10.16 -2.67
N LEU A 86 1.19 10.85 -3.52
CA LEU A 86 2.64 10.96 -3.39
C LEU A 86 3.00 12.09 -2.42
N ASN A 87 3.97 11.83 -1.55
CA ASN A 87 4.44 12.82 -0.57
C ASN A 87 5.36 13.88 -1.19
N ASP A 88 5.78 13.70 -2.45
CA ASP A 88 6.87 14.44 -3.09
C ASP A 88 6.39 15.59 -4.00
N GLY A 89 5.14 16.04 -3.83
CA GLY A 89 4.60 17.25 -4.48
C GLY A 89 4.11 17.10 -5.92
N GLU A 90 4.53 16.05 -6.63
CA GLU A 90 4.00 15.72 -7.96
C GLU A 90 2.76 14.82 -7.85
N ASN A 91 1.58 15.44 -7.86
CA ASN A 91 0.31 14.73 -7.87
C ASN A 91 -0.12 14.50 -9.33
N TYR A 92 0.04 13.27 -9.82
CA TYR A 92 -0.56 12.83 -11.08
C TYR A 92 -1.64 11.81 -10.80
N PHE A 93 -2.67 11.78 -11.65
CA PHE A 93 -3.66 10.71 -11.65
C PHE A 93 -3.74 10.11 -13.05
N THR A 94 -4.03 8.82 -13.12
CA THR A 94 -4.17 8.11 -14.40
C THR A 94 -5.63 7.81 -14.64
N ILE A 95 -6.17 8.24 -15.78
CA ILE A 95 -7.49 7.82 -16.26
C ILE A 95 -7.27 6.83 -17.41
N PHE A 96 -8.03 5.74 -17.41
CA PHE A 96 -7.99 4.77 -18.49
C PHE A 96 -9.38 4.21 -18.81
N TYR A 97 -9.53 3.82 -20.07
CA TYR A 97 -10.64 3.03 -20.59
C TYR A 97 -10.05 1.91 -21.45
N LEU A 98 -10.39 0.67 -21.13
CA LEU A 98 -9.97 -0.51 -21.87
C LEU A 98 -11.07 -0.82 -22.88
N ASP A 99 -10.82 -0.44 -24.13
CA ASP A 99 -11.65 -0.89 -25.24
C ASP A 99 -11.42 -2.38 -25.44
N ASN A 100 -12.37 -3.19 -24.97
CA ASN A 100 -12.36 -4.65 -25.12
C ASN A 100 -12.80 -5.09 -26.53
N GLY A 101 -12.80 -4.18 -27.52
CA GLY A 101 -13.01 -4.53 -28.92
C GLY A 101 -14.43 -5.01 -29.24
N ILE A 102 -15.43 -4.58 -28.48
CA ILE A 102 -16.83 -4.80 -28.86
C ILE A 102 -17.21 -3.66 -29.79
N LYS A 103 -17.02 -3.88 -31.09
CA LYS A 103 -17.71 -3.12 -32.16
C LYS A 103 -19.22 -3.35 -32.07
#